data_AF-A0A831JIV9-F1
#
_entry.id   AF-A0A831JIV9-F1
#
_cell.length_a   1.000
_cell.length_b   1.000
_cell.length_c   1.000
_cell.angle_alpha   90.00
_cell.angle_beta   90.00
_cell.angle_gamma   90.00
#
_symmetry.space_group_name_H-M   'P 1'
#
loop_
_entity.id
_entity.type
_entity.pdbx_description
1 polymer ?
#
loop_
_entity_poly.entity_id
_entity_poly.type
_entity_poly.pdbx_seq_one_letter_code
_entity_poly.pdbx_strand_id
1 'polypeptide(L)'
;HPPCPICQSRYWENGQPAAEPERVPVVRKYLKEGYGFARVQGSSEVFPDHLTGVINIHKLEELGDPTSPLILEPGKLLQANRGVLLVDEVGKLPLGTQNVLLQALQEGIVTPAKSRETFPAKFVAITTSNLRDLDNITEPLNDRLSNVYIEWSREHSNNLKIAYLSEVLRIKGPAYPRIYLEAAVYLLENWRELGVDVPELSEVGSNRTMMDIVSRGWAYAQMEGRWRVELKDFRRGARDALYGRIRARGGDSFLRNEEIVSTFLKENLKEAIEEGYRTWWCSFHTERLGSSPALEMEVKEFLRSALKGKGGERTPAVERFLQYLKRVEPSASMLDEESLIRLAAETSEEVSRGENIPCKG
;
A
#
# COMPACT_ATOMS: atom_id res chain seq x y z
N HIS A 1 0.22 -16.33 -16.82
CA HIS A 1 0.91 -15.06 -17.14
C HIS A 1 1.76 -15.28 -18.39
N PRO A 2 1.71 -14.40 -19.39
CA PRO A 2 2.59 -14.56 -20.54
C PRO A 2 4.05 -14.43 -20.10
N PRO A 3 4.95 -15.33 -20.54
CA PRO A 3 6.40 -15.18 -20.34
C PRO A 3 6.90 -13.86 -20.94
N CYS A 4 8.02 -13.32 -20.43
CA CYS A 4 8.58 -12.09 -20.99
C CYS A 4 8.93 -12.28 -22.49
N PRO A 5 8.97 -11.22 -23.31
CA PRO A 5 9.21 -11.33 -24.76
C PRO A 5 10.52 -12.06 -25.12
N ILE A 6 11.56 -11.94 -24.29
CA ILE A 6 12.83 -12.66 -24.47
C ILE A 6 12.66 -14.16 -24.16
N CYS A 7 11.85 -14.51 -23.17
CA CYS A 7 11.53 -15.90 -22.88
C CYS A 7 10.67 -16.51 -24.01
N GLN A 8 9.76 -15.74 -24.61
CA GLN A 8 9.04 -16.18 -25.81
C GLN A 8 9.99 -16.43 -26.97
N SER A 9 10.89 -15.48 -27.29
CA SER A 9 11.79 -15.67 -28.44
C SER A 9 12.78 -16.82 -28.28
N ARG A 10 13.16 -17.18 -27.05
CA ARG A 10 14.16 -18.23 -26.79
C ARG A 10 13.58 -19.60 -26.48
N TYR A 11 12.36 -19.66 -25.94
CA TYR A 11 11.79 -20.89 -25.39
C TYR A 11 10.37 -21.19 -25.89
N TRP A 12 9.88 -20.49 -26.93
CA TRP A 12 8.63 -20.84 -27.63
C TRP A 12 8.91 -21.21 -29.09
N GLU A 13 8.29 -22.30 -29.55
CA GLU A 13 8.25 -22.71 -30.95
C GLU A 13 6.78 -22.87 -31.37
N ASN A 14 6.39 -22.37 -32.55
CA ASN A 14 5.03 -22.48 -33.11
C ASN A 14 3.90 -22.05 -32.15
N GLY A 15 4.13 -21.03 -31.31
CA GLY A 15 3.13 -20.52 -30.37
C GLY A 15 2.94 -21.37 -29.10
N GLN A 16 3.75 -22.41 -28.90
CA GLN A 16 3.74 -23.23 -27.69
C GLN A 16 5.10 -23.18 -26.96
N PRO A 17 5.11 -23.30 -25.61
CA PRO A 17 6.34 -23.39 -24.85
C PRO A 17 7.14 -24.64 -25.24
N ALA A 18 8.35 -24.45 -25.76
CA ALA A 18 9.31 -25.52 -26.02
C ALA A 18 9.92 -26.08 -24.72
N ALA A 19 9.77 -25.37 -23.59
CA ALA A 19 10.14 -25.81 -22.26
C ALA A 19 9.11 -25.35 -21.21
N GLU A 20 8.93 -26.14 -20.14
CA GLU A 20 8.14 -25.72 -18.97
C GLU A 20 8.68 -24.39 -18.42
N PRO A 21 7.84 -23.38 -18.14
CA PRO A 21 8.27 -22.06 -17.67
C PRO A 21 9.18 -22.09 -16.44
N GLU A 22 9.00 -23.11 -15.59
CA GLU A 22 9.76 -23.35 -14.36
C GLU A 22 11.20 -23.80 -14.62
N ARG A 23 11.50 -24.32 -15.81
CA ARG A 23 12.84 -24.76 -16.23
C ARG A 23 13.64 -23.67 -16.94
N VAL A 24 13.05 -22.51 -17.18
CA VAL A 24 13.77 -21.35 -17.73
C VAL A 24 14.76 -20.87 -16.64
N PRO A 25 16.07 -20.87 -16.91
CA PRO A 25 17.05 -20.47 -15.90
C PRO A 25 16.90 -18.97 -15.58
N VAL A 26 16.35 -18.67 -14.41
CA VAL A 26 16.22 -17.29 -13.91
C VAL A 26 17.43 -16.96 -13.04
N VAL A 27 18.29 -16.06 -13.52
CA VAL A 27 19.34 -15.47 -12.68
C VAL A 27 18.71 -14.35 -11.86
N ARG A 28 18.51 -14.58 -10.56
CA ARG A 28 18.06 -13.54 -9.63
C ARG A 28 19.26 -12.71 -9.18
N LYS A 29 19.26 -11.42 -9.51
CA LYS A 29 20.22 -10.44 -8.98
C LYS A 29 19.53 -9.54 -7.98
N TYR A 30 20.14 -9.37 -6.81
CA TYR A 30 19.69 -8.42 -5.80
C TYR A 30 20.45 -7.11 -6.00
N LEU A 31 19.76 -6.09 -6.49
CA LEU A 31 20.31 -4.74 -6.59
C LEU A 31 20.22 -4.08 -5.20
N LYS A 32 21.21 -3.26 -4.87
CA LYS A 32 21.26 -2.49 -3.62
C LYS A 32 21.50 -1.03 -3.96
N GLU A 33 21.05 -0.12 -3.10
CA GLU A 33 21.34 1.31 -3.25
C GLU A 33 22.85 1.53 -3.41
N GLY A 34 23.26 2.26 -4.45
CA GLY A 34 24.66 2.48 -4.79
C GLY A 34 25.29 1.41 -5.69
N TYR A 35 24.66 0.24 -5.85
CA TYR A 35 25.17 -0.91 -6.61
C TYR A 35 24.13 -1.40 -7.62
N GLY A 36 24.00 -0.67 -8.73
CA GLY A 36 23.05 -0.96 -9.79
C GLY A 36 21.60 -0.64 -9.41
N PHE A 37 21.36 -0.03 -8.25
CA PHE A 37 20.08 0.57 -7.92
C PHE A 37 20.30 1.94 -7.29
N ALA A 38 19.49 2.91 -7.67
CA ALA A 38 19.42 4.19 -7.01
C ALA A 38 17.99 4.70 -6.99
N ARG A 39 17.58 5.31 -5.87
CA ARG A 39 16.29 6.00 -5.75
C ARG A 39 16.48 7.51 -5.62
N VAL A 40 15.64 8.25 -6.33
CA VAL A 40 15.53 9.71 -6.27
C VAL A 40 14.10 10.04 -5.90
N GLN A 41 13.89 10.84 -4.84
CA GLN A 41 12.58 11.40 -4.53
C GLN A 41 12.50 12.80 -5.15
N GLY A 42 11.54 13.02 -6.03
CA GLY A 42 11.32 14.30 -6.69
C GLY A 42 10.94 15.40 -5.70
N SER A 43 11.69 16.50 -5.75
CA SER A 43 11.39 17.73 -5.02
C SER A 43 12.10 18.91 -5.70
N SER A 44 11.67 20.13 -5.40
CA SER A 44 12.32 21.35 -5.87
C SER A 44 13.78 21.51 -5.40
N GLU A 45 14.21 20.70 -4.43
CA GLU A 45 15.55 20.74 -3.84
C GLU A 45 16.49 19.69 -4.44
N VAL A 46 16.03 18.87 -5.40
CA VAL A 46 16.90 17.94 -6.12
C VAL A 46 17.63 18.69 -7.22
N PHE A 47 18.86 19.10 -6.92
CA PHE A 47 19.74 19.74 -7.89
C PHE A 47 20.35 18.75 -8.89
N PRO A 48 20.74 19.21 -10.09
CA PRO A 48 21.41 18.38 -11.10
C PRO A 48 22.61 17.59 -10.55
N ASP A 49 23.37 18.22 -9.65
CA ASP A 49 24.55 17.66 -9.00
C ASP A 49 24.24 16.40 -8.19
N HIS A 50 23.03 16.26 -7.63
CA HIS A 50 22.61 15.03 -6.94
C HIS A 50 22.48 13.84 -7.92
N LEU A 51 22.14 14.11 -9.18
CA LEU A 51 22.05 13.10 -10.23
C LEU A 51 23.42 12.79 -10.82
N THR A 52 24.18 13.81 -11.17
CA THR A 52 25.44 13.66 -11.92
C THR A 52 26.63 13.33 -11.02
N GLY A 53 26.62 13.79 -9.77
CA GLY A 53 27.76 13.71 -8.85
C GLY A 53 28.61 14.97 -8.86
N VAL A 54 29.48 15.07 -7.86
CA VAL A 54 30.34 16.25 -7.63
C VAL A 54 31.78 15.84 -7.38
N ILE A 55 32.70 16.72 -7.73
CA ILE A 55 34.11 16.57 -7.34
C ILE A 55 34.28 17.04 -5.89
N ASN A 56 34.79 16.15 -5.04
CA ASN A 56 35.20 16.46 -3.68
C ASN A 56 36.53 17.20 -3.69
N ILE A 57 36.49 18.48 -3.31
CA ILE A 57 37.64 19.39 -3.34
C ILE A 57 38.70 18.97 -2.32
N HIS A 58 38.32 18.46 -1.15
CA HIS A 58 39.26 18.01 -0.13
C HIS A 58 40.07 16.79 -0.61
N LYS A 59 39.40 15.82 -1.23
CA LYS A 59 40.09 14.67 -1.82
C LYS A 59 40.98 15.07 -2.99
N LEU A 60 40.57 16.08 -3.77
CA LEU A 60 41.41 16.64 -4.83
C LEU A 60 42.67 17.29 -4.27
N GLU A 61 42.55 18.04 -3.17
CA GLU A 61 43.70 18.64 -2.48
C GLU A 61 44.65 17.56 -1.91
N GLU A 62 44.10 16.51 -1.29
CA GLU A 62 44.87 15.39 -0.73
C GLU A 62 45.60 14.58 -1.80
N LEU A 63 44.94 14.27 -2.93
CA LEU A 63 45.48 13.41 -3.98
C LEU A 63 46.32 14.18 -5.00
N GLY A 64 46.07 15.49 -5.16
CA GLY A 64 46.75 16.36 -6.13
C GLY A 64 46.47 16.04 -7.60
N ASP A 65 45.63 15.04 -7.89
CA ASP A 65 45.32 14.56 -9.24
C ASP A 65 43.84 14.83 -9.60
N PRO A 66 43.55 15.79 -10.49
CA PRO A 66 42.19 16.10 -10.94
C PRO A 66 41.56 15.02 -11.82
N THR A 67 42.32 14.01 -12.24
CA THR A 67 41.82 12.89 -13.05
C THR A 67 41.54 11.64 -12.22
N SER A 68 41.93 11.63 -10.94
CA SER A 68 41.72 10.49 -10.07
C SER A 68 40.22 10.25 -9.83
N PRO A 69 39.68 9.05 -10.10
CA PRO A 69 38.25 8.77 -9.88
C PRO A 69 37.85 8.81 -8.40
N LEU A 70 38.82 8.79 -7.48
CA LEU A 70 38.57 8.81 -6.03
C LEU A 70 38.05 10.17 -5.54
N ILE A 71 38.30 11.25 -6.28
CA ILE A 71 37.80 12.59 -5.97
C ILE A 71 36.31 12.74 -6.33
N LEU A 72 35.75 11.83 -7.13
CA LEU A 72 34.35 11.89 -7.54
C LEU A 72 33.45 11.30 -6.45
N GLU A 73 32.46 12.08 -6.02
CA GLU A 73 31.31 11.58 -5.29
C GLU A 73 30.21 11.21 -6.30
N PRO A 74 29.92 9.91 -6.49
CA PRO A 74 29.05 9.46 -7.55
C PRO A 74 27.59 9.88 -7.28
N GLY A 75 27.00 10.57 -8.25
CA GLY A 75 25.58 10.87 -8.23
C GLY A 75 24.70 9.65 -8.45
N LYS A 76 23.39 9.83 -8.34
CA LYS A 76 22.40 8.75 -8.46
C LYS A 76 22.42 8.04 -9.80
N LEU A 77 22.79 8.73 -10.88
CA LEU A 77 22.89 8.14 -12.22
C LEU A 77 24.03 7.11 -12.32
N LEU A 78 25.19 7.41 -11.71
CA LEU A 78 26.31 6.48 -11.66
C LEU A 78 25.99 5.28 -10.77
N GLN A 79 25.32 5.51 -9.64
CA GLN A 79 24.89 4.46 -8.71
C GLN A 79 23.93 3.46 -9.37
N ALA A 80 23.06 3.93 -10.26
CA ALA A 80 22.11 3.10 -11.01
C ALA A 80 22.72 2.42 -12.25
N ASN A 81 23.96 2.74 -12.64
CA ASN A 81 24.58 2.22 -13.86
C ASN A 81 24.56 0.68 -13.90
N ARG A 82 24.17 0.14 -15.06
CA ARG A 82 23.91 -1.28 -15.34
C ARG A 82 22.81 -1.92 -14.48
N GLY A 83 21.87 -1.11 -13.98
CA GLY A 83 20.70 -1.61 -13.28
C GLY A 83 19.50 -0.68 -13.40
N VAL A 84 18.93 -0.23 -12.28
CA VAL A 84 17.63 0.45 -12.22
C VAL A 84 17.73 1.79 -11.48
N LEU A 85 17.18 2.83 -12.09
CA LEU A 85 16.96 4.13 -11.45
C LEU A 85 15.46 4.29 -11.16
N LEU A 86 15.09 4.45 -9.89
CA LEU A 86 13.72 4.76 -9.49
C LEU A 86 13.60 6.26 -9.18
N VAL A 87 12.83 6.99 -9.98
CA VAL A 87 12.55 8.42 -9.76
C VAL A 87 11.10 8.56 -9.32
N ASP A 88 10.90 8.81 -8.03
CA ASP A 88 9.57 9.05 -7.47
C ASP A 88 9.16 10.51 -7.73
N GLU A 89 7.92 10.76 -8.13
CA GLU A 89 7.38 12.11 -8.36
C GLU A 89 8.23 12.96 -9.33
N VAL A 90 8.54 12.42 -10.51
CA VAL A 90 9.41 13.07 -11.52
C VAL A 90 8.92 14.47 -11.92
N GLY A 91 7.61 14.72 -11.92
CA GLY A 91 7.02 16.05 -12.17
C GLY A 91 7.35 17.10 -11.11
N LYS A 92 7.90 16.72 -9.95
CA LYS A 92 8.36 17.66 -8.91
C LYS A 92 9.82 18.05 -9.05
N LEU A 93 10.55 17.45 -10.00
CA LEU A 93 11.94 17.81 -10.24
C LEU A 93 12.05 19.16 -10.96
N PRO A 94 13.06 19.99 -10.61
CA PRO A 94 13.37 21.20 -11.37
C PRO A 94 13.70 20.89 -12.82
N LEU A 95 13.40 21.84 -13.72
CA LEU A 95 13.66 21.70 -15.17
C LEU A 95 15.11 21.31 -15.48
N GLY A 96 16.09 21.93 -14.81
CA GLY A 96 17.51 21.60 -15.00
C GLY A 96 17.82 20.14 -14.66
N THR A 97 17.19 19.60 -13.63
CA THR A 97 17.36 18.21 -13.17
C THR A 97 16.66 17.23 -14.11
N GLN A 98 15.48 17.59 -14.63
CA GLN A 98 14.80 16.83 -15.68
C GLN A 98 15.64 16.76 -16.97
N ASN A 99 16.28 17.86 -17.36
CA ASN A 99 17.16 17.89 -18.55
C ASN A 99 18.38 16.98 -18.40
N VAL A 100 18.98 16.93 -17.21
CA VAL A 100 20.08 16.00 -16.91
C VAL A 100 19.62 14.55 -16.99
N LEU A 101 18.43 14.23 -16.46
CA LEU A 101 17.86 12.90 -16.56
C LEU A 101 17.60 12.50 -18.02
N LEU A 102 17.04 13.41 -18.82
CA LEU A 102 16.82 13.22 -20.25
C LEU A 102 18.14 12.94 -20.99
N GLN A 103 19.17 13.75 -20.72
CA GLN A 103 20.49 13.55 -21.33
C GLN A 103 21.05 12.17 -20.98
N ALA A 104 20.99 11.77 -19.72
CA ALA A 104 21.48 10.46 -19.27
C ALA A 104 20.71 9.30 -19.93
N LEU A 105 19.38 9.42 -20.07
CA LEU A 105 18.55 8.43 -20.75
C LEU A 105 18.85 8.31 -22.24
N GLN A 106 19.15 9.43 -22.90
CA GLN A 106 19.40 9.47 -24.35
C GLN A 106 20.82 9.06 -24.71
N GLU A 107 21.82 9.53 -23.97
CA GLU A 107 23.24 9.33 -24.28
C GLU A 107 23.83 8.11 -23.56
N GLY A 108 23.20 7.64 -22.47
CA GLY A 108 23.70 6.54 -21.65
C GLY A 108 25.02 6.87 -20.94
N ILE A 109 25.31 8.16 -20.79
CA ILE A 109 26.50 8.73 -20.17
C ILE A 109 26.12 9.95 -19.34
N VAL A 110 27.00 10.33 -18.43
CA VAL A 110 26.83 11.52 -17.60
C VAL A 110 28.18 12.17 -17.32
N THR A 111 28.20 13.49 -17.36
CA THR A 111 29.36 14.29 -16.99
C THR A 111 29.05 15.01 -15.68
N PRO A 112 29.69 14.62 -14.55
CA PRO A 112 29.54 15.29 -13.26
C PRO A 112 29.83 16.78 -13.37
N ALA A 113 29.18 17.58 -12.52
CA ALA A 113 29.43 19.01 -12.52
C ALA A 113 30.91 19.29 -12.23
N LYS A 114 31.51 20.17 -13.04
CA LYS A 114 32.95 20.55 -12.97
C LYS A 114 33.93 19.41 -13.29
N SER A 115 33.44 18.26 -13.77
CA SER A 115 34.28 17.18 -14.32
C SER A 115 34.58 17.40 -15.80
N ARG A 116 35.79 17.02 -16.21
CA ARG A 116 36.17 16.88 -17.63
C ARG A 116 35.97 15.46 -18.15
N GLU A 117 35.75 14.52 -17.24
CA GLU A 117 35.52 13.10 -17.53
C GLU A 117 34.03 12.78 -17.57
N THR A 118 33.68 11.86 -18.45
CA THR A 118 32.31 11.38 -18.66
C THR A 118 32.23 9.91 -18.25
N PHE A 119 31.18 9.56 -17.50
CA PHE A 119 30.98 8.24 -16.93
C PHE A 119 29.77 7.53 -17.56
N PRO A 120 29.79 6.18 -17.66
CA PRO A 120 28.65 5.42 -18.16
C PRO A 120 27.46 5.50 -17.20
N ALA A 121 26.28 5.75 -17.75
CA ALA A 121 25.01 5.88 -17.05
C ALA A 121 23.92 5.08 -17.77
N LYS A 122 24.15 3.77 -17.95
CA LYS A 122 23.22 2.89 -18.68
C LYS A 122 22.30 2.17 -17.70
N PHE A 123 21.05 2.58 -17.59
CA PHE A 123 20.09 2.02 -16.64
C PHE A 123 18.68 1.96 -17.23
N VAL A 124 17.80 1.21 -16.57
CA VAL A 124 16.35 1.28 -16.79
C VAL A 124 15.78 2.28 -15.79
N ALA A 125 15.17 3.36 -16.29
CA ALA A 125 14.45 4.28 -15.43
C ALA A 125 13.01 3.82 -15.21
N ILE A 126 12.58 3.85 -13.95
CA ILE A 126 11.18 3.71 -13.54
C ILE A 126 10.83 5.04 -12.89
N THR A 127 9.89 5.77 -13.48
CA THR A 127 9.47 7.09 -12.99
C THR A 127 8.02 7.02 -12.53
N THR A 128 7.69 7.67 -11.42
CA THR A 128 6.30 7.85 -10.97
C THR A 128 5.93 9.32 -11.05
N SER A 129 4.66 9.62 -11.29
CA SER A 129 4.12 10.97 -11.17
C SER A 129 2.63 10.88 -10.82
N ASN A 130 2.13 11.89 -10.12
CA ASN A 130 0.69 12.05 -9.99
C ASN A 130 0.14 12.60 -11.32
N LEU A 131 -1.10 12.27 -11.66
CA LEU A 131 -1.75 12.75 -12.89
C LEU A 131 -1.74 14.29 -13.01
N ARG A 132 -1.77 14.99 -11.87
CA ARG A 132 -1.76 16.47 -11.81
C ARG A 132 -0.40 17.09 -12.05
N ASP A 133 0.66 16.33 -11.81
CA ASP A 133 2.03 16.78 -11.96
C ASP A 133 2.58 16.38 -13.34
N LEU A 134 1.75 15.80 -14.22
CA LEU A 134 2.16 15.41 -15.57
C LEU A 134 2.55 16.64 -16.41
N ASP A 135 1.83 17.74 -16.27
CA ASP A 135 2.14 19.00 -16.99
C ASP A 135 3.48 19.61 -16.55
N ASN A 136 4.00 19.22 -15.39
CA ASN A 136 5.31 19.66 -14.90
C ASN A 136 6.47 18.84 -15.50
N ILE A 137 6.17 17.73 -16.18
CA ILE A 137 7.17 16.93 -16.88
C ILE A 137 7.39 17.56 -18.25
N THR A 138 8.65 17.86 -18.56
CA THR A 138 8.99 18.41 -19.89
C THR A 138 8.59 17.44 -21.00
N GLU A 139 7.97 17.94 -22.07
CA GLU A 139 7.55 17.14 -23.23
C GLU A 139 8.69 16.27 -23.79
N PRO A 140 9.94 16.77 -23.96
CA PRO A 140 11.05 15.95 -24.43
C PRO A 140 11.41 14.78 -23.49
N LEU A 141 11.26 14.95 -22.17
CA LEU A 141 11.48 13.86 -21.22
C LEU A 141 10.33 12.84 -21.30
N ASN A 142 9.10 13.32 -21.37
CA ASN A 142 7.92 12.46 -21.45
C ASN A 142 7.94 11.59 -22.72
N ASP A 143 8.38 12.12 -23.87
CA ASP A 143 8.51 11.39 -25.13
C ASP A 143 9.54 10.24 -25.08
N ARG A 144 10.47 10.27 -24.11
CA ARG A 144 11.43 9.18 -23.88
C ARG A 144 10.92 8.11 -22.92
N LEU A 145 9.78 8.35 -22.27
CA LEU A 145 9.20 7.45 -21.28
C LEU A 145 8.00 6.71 -21.87
N SER A 146 7.79 5.47 -21.41
CA SER A 146 6.56 4.72 -21.69
C SER A 146 5.61 4.89 -20.50
N ASN A 147 4.50 5.59 -20.72
CA ASN A 147 3.53 5.87 -19.67
C ASN A 147 2.58 4.69 -19.42
N VAL A 148 2.47 4.28 -18.17
CA VAL A 148 1.53 3.24 -17.71
C VAL A 148 0.66 3.84 -16.60
N TYR A 149 -0.65 3.86 -16.84
CA TYR A 149 -1.62 4.34 -15.85
C TYR A 149 -1.95 3.24 -14.84
N ILE A 150 -1.75 3.54 -13.56
CA ILE A 150 -2.08 2.62 -12.46
C ILE A 150 -3.35 3.13 -11.79
N GLU A 151 -4.47 2.46 -12.07
CA GLU A 151 -5.74 2.73 -11.41
C GLU A 151 -5.85 2.05 -10.04
N TRP A 152 -6.86 2.45 -9.29
CA TRP A 152 -7.27 1.75 -8.08
C TRP A 152 -7.78 0.34 -8.42
N SER A 153 -7.55 -0.60 -7.51
CA SER A 153 -8.21 -1.91 -7.64
C SER A 153 -9.71 -1.74 -7.43
N ARG A 154 -10.49 -2.23 -8.39
CA ARG A 154 -11.96 -2.32 -8.29
C ARG A 154 -12.41 -3.58 -7.55
N GLU A 155 -11.51 -4.53 -7.34
CA GLU A 155 -11.81 -5.75 -6.63
C GLU A 155 -11.58 -5.56 -5.12
N HIS A 156 -12.64 -5.77 -4.35
CA HIS A 156 -12.64 -5.70 -2.89
C HIS A 156 -11.57 -6.59 -2.25
N SER A 157 -11.43 -7.82 -2.75
CA SER A 157 -10.44 -8.80 -2.25
C SER A 157 -9.00 -8.27 -2.35
N ASN A 158 -8.69 -7.48 -3.38
CA ASN A 158 -7.37 -6.91 -3.59
C ASN A 158 -7.15 -5.68 -2.71
N ASN A 159 -8.15 -4.82 -2.52
CA ASN A 159 -8.06 -3.70 -1.57
C ASN A 159 -7.87 -4.21 -0.14
N LEU A 160 -8.56 -5.29 0.25
CA LEU A 160 -8.38 -5.96 1.52
C LEU A 160 -6.95 -6.49 1.69
N LYS A 161 -6.39 -7.16 0.66
CA LYS A 161 -4.99 -7.60 0.67
C LYS A 161 -4.03 -6.43 0.81
N ILE A 162 -4.28 -5.31 0.14
CA ILE A 162 -3.45 -4.11 0.27
C ILE A 162 -3.44 -3.63 1.72
N ALA A 163 -4.61 -3.45 2.35
CA ALA A 163 -4.71 -3.01 3.74
C ALA A 163 -4.04 -4.00 4.71
N TYR A 164 -4.24 -5.30 4.50
CA TYR A 164 -3.65 -6.35 5.32
C TYR A 164 -2.11 -6.40 5.24
N LEU A 165 -1.57 -6.42 4.02
CA LEU A 165 -0.12 -6.54 3.79
C LEU A 165 0.65 -5.27 4.19
N SER A 166 0.02 -4.11 4.07
CA SER A 166 0.67 -2.82 4.33
C SER A 166 0.74 -2.48 5.80
N GLU A 167 -0.31 -2.72 6.58
CA GLU A 167 -0.38 -2.27 7.98
C GLU A 167 -0.27 -3.45 8.93
N VAL A 168 -1.15 -4.46 8.80
CA VAL A 168 -1.28 -5.53 9.79
C VAL A 168 -0.02 -6.39 9.89
N LEU A 169 0.61 -6.74 8.76
CA LEU A 169 1.84 -7.53 8.79
C LEU A 169 3.07 -6.74 9.24
N ARG A 170 3.04 -5.40 9.14
CA ARG A 170 4.21 -4.56 9.40
C ARG A 170 4.25 -4.07 10.84
N ILE A 171 3.09 -3.73 11.40
CA ILE A 171 2.99 -3.20 12.74
C ILE A 171 2.75 -4.37 13.69
N LYS A 172 3.44 -4.38 14.83
CA LYS A 172 3.10 -5.25 15.98
C LYS A 172 2.34 -4.40 17.00
N GLY A 173 1.13 -4.80 17.35
CA GLY A 173 0.23 -3.97 18.14
C GLY A 173 -1.00 -4.73 18.64
N PRO A 174 -2.03 -4.01 19.09
CA PRO A 174 -3.29 -4.59 19.54
C PRO A 174 -3.93 -5.42 18.43
N ALA A 175 -4.73 -6.41 18.82
CA ALA A 175 -5.50 -7.21 17.89
C ALA A 175 -6.44 -6.33 17.04
N TYR A 176 -6.39 -6.49 15.73
CA TYR A 176 -7.33 -5.89 14.78
C TYR A 176 -8.37 -6.92 14.36
N PRO A 177 -9.66 -6.74 14.71
CA PRO A 177 -10.74 -7.53 14.15
C PRO A 177 -10.83 -7.35 12.63
N ARG A 178 -10.99 -8.46 11.89
CA ARG A 178 -11.19 -8.41 10.43
C ARG A 178 -12.33 -7.48 10.01
N ILE A 179 -13.38 -7.38 10.81
CA ILE A 179 -14.56 -6.55 10.52
C ILE A 179 -14.19 -5.10 10.24
N TYR A 180 -13.30 -4.50 11.03
CA TYR A 180 -12.88 -3.11 10.80
C TYR A 180 -11.93 -2.95 9.62
N LEU A 181 -11.29 -4.05 9.18
CA LEU A 181 -10.48 -4.05 7.98
C LEU A 181 -11.38 -4.03 6.75
N GLU A 182 -12.39 -4.90 6.71
CA GLU A 182 -13.43 -4.91 5.69
C GLU A 182 -14.16 -3.56 5.64
N ALA A 183 -14.55 -3.01 6.81
CA ALA A 183 -15.21 -1.72 6.91
C ALA A 183 -14.33 -0.55 6.42
N ALA A 184 -13.01 -0.59 6.66
CA ALA A 184 -12.09 0.42 6.12
C ALA A 184 -12.05 0.40 4.58
N VAL A 185 -12.08 -0.81 4.00
CA VAL A 185 -12.09 -1.01 2.54
C VAL A 185 -13.41 -0.52 1.95
N TYR A 186 -14.56 -0.97 2.50
CA TYR A 186 -15.88 -0.52 2.04
C TYR A 186 -16.04 0.99 2.13
N LEU A 187 -15.60 1.60 3.24
CA LEU A 187 -15.66 3.05 3.39
C LEU A 187 -14.88 3.77 2.29
N LEU A 188 -13.70 3.28 1.90
CA LEU A 188 -12.92 3.90 0.84
C LEU A 188 -13.50 3.62 -0.55
N GLU A 189 -14.08 2.44 -0.77
CA GLU A 189 -14.76 2.08 -2.02
C GLU A 189 -15.99 2.98 -2.24
N ASN A 190 -16.84 3.14 -1.23
CA ASN A 190 -17.98 4.07 -1.28
C ASN A 190 -17.53 5.51 -1.58
N TRP A 191 -16.41 5.96 -1.01
CA TRP A 191 -15.84 7.27 -1.32
C TRP A 191 -15.44 7.39 -2.81
N ARG A 192 -14.83 6.34 -3.36
CA ARG A 192 -14.43 6.30 -4.78
C ARG A 192 -15.64 6.27 -5.72
N GLU A 193 -16.70 5.58 -5.33
CA GLU A 193 -17.94 5.47 -6.11
C GLU A 193 -18.72 6.78 -6.18
N LEU A 194 -18.68 7.60 -5.13
CA LEU A 194 -19.25 8.94 -5.14
C LEU A 194 -18.67 9.84 -6.24
N GLY A 195 -17.48 9.53 -6.75
CA GLY A 195 -16.88 10.24 -7.87
C GLY A 195 -16.67 11.73 -7.59
N VAL A 196 -16.29 12.08 -6.36
CA VAL A 196 -16.12 13.48 -5.92
C VAL A 196 -15.05 14.17 -6.78
N ASP A 197 -15.49 14.96 -7.76
CA ASP A 197 -14.62 15.71 -8.67
C ASP A 197 -14.20 17.05 -8.06
N VAL A 198 -13.60 16.98 -6.87
CA VAL A 198 -13.00 18.13 -6.20
C VAL A 198 -11.51 17.88 -6.13
N PRO A 199 -10.68 18.71 -6.80
CA PRO A 199 -9.25 18.45 -6.84
C PRO A 199 -8.63 18.29 -5.45
N GLU A 200 -9.02 19.16 -4.52
CA GLU A 200 -8.57 19.16 -3.13
C GLU A 200 -8.85 17.86 -2.36
N LEU A 201 -9.79 17.04 -2.82
CA LEU A 201 -10.23 15.81 -2.17
C LEU A 201 -9.71 14.52 -2.82
N SER A 202 -8.95 14.61 -3.91
CA SER A 202 -8.43 13.41 -4.60
C SER A 202 -7.59 12.48 -3.73
N GLU A 203 -6.84 13.02 -2.76
CA GLU A 203 -6.02 12.20 -1.86
C GLU A 203 -6.87 11.38 -0.89
N VAL A 204 -8.11 11.81 -0.61
CA VAL A 204 -9.02 11.13 0.31
C VAL A 204 -9.33 9.72 -0.21
N GLY A 205 -9.48 9.54 -1.53
CA GLY A 205 -9.74 8.23 -2.16
C GLY A 205 -8.51 7.33 -2.32
N SER A 206 -7.32 7.74 -1.87
CA SER A 206 -6.09 6.99 -2.10
C SER A 206 -6.00 5.72 -1.26
N ASN A 207 -5.24 4.72 -1.73
CA ASN A 207 -4.91 3.52 -0.93
C ASN A 207 -4.27 3.89 0.43
N ARG A 208 -3.56 5.02 0.48
CA ARG A 208 -2.93 5.50 1.71
C ARG A 208 -3.95 5.92 2.76
N THR A 209 -5.13 6.40 2.37
CA THR A 209 -6.22 6.69 3.31
C THR A 209 -6.66 5.40 4.00
N MET A 210 -6.95 4.34 3.24
CA MET A 210 -7.33 3.03 3.80
C MET A 210 -6.27 2.47 4.75
N MET A 211 -4.98 2.60 4.42
CA MET A 211 -3.88 2.24 5.34
C MET A 211 -3.92 3.09 6.62
N ASP A 212 -4.08 4.40 6.49
CA ASP A 212 -4.11 5.35 7.61
C ASP A 212 -5.31 5.12 8.55
N ILE A 213 -6.47 4.69 8.03
CA ILE A 213 -7.63 4.29 8.85
C ILE A 213 -7.23 3.17 9.82
N VAL A 214 -6.60 2.12 9.29
CA VAL A 214 -6.17 0.94 10.07
C VAL A 214 -5.07 1.33 11.06
N SER A 215 -4.05 2.04 10.58
CA SER A 215 -2.89 2.47 11.38
C SER A 215 -3.31 3.35 12.56
N ARG A 216 -4.22 4.30 12.34
CA ARG A 216 -4.72 5.17 13.41
C ARG A 216 -5.62 4.43 14.40
N GLY A 217 -6.47 3.52 13.92
CA GLY A 217 -7.25 2.66 14.80
C GLY A 217 -6.36 1.87 15.78
N TRP A 218 -5.25 1.33 15.29
CA TRP A 218 -4.23 0.70 16.13
C TRP A 218 -3.58 1.66 17.10
N ALA A 219 -3.15 2.82 16.62
CA ALA A 219 -2.49 3.82 17.44
C ALA A 219 -3.38 4.24 18.62
N TYR A 220 -4.68 4.44 18.39
CA TYR A 220 -5.62 4.79 19.45
C TYR A 220 -5.81 3.68 20.48
N ALA A 221 -5.96 2.43 20.04
CA ALA A 221 -6.03 1.30 20.96
C ALA A 221 -4.73 1.14 21.77
N GLN A 222 -3.57 1.28 21.12
CA GLN A 222 -2.26 1.16 21.75
C GLN A 222 -2.01 2.27 22.77
N MET A 223 -2.37 3.52 22.45
CA MET A 223 -2.22 4.67 23.37
C MET A 223 -3.06 4.51 24.64
N GLU A 224 -4.23 3.89 24.52
CA GLU A 224 -5.09 3.57 25.67
C GLU A 224 -4.68 2.27 26.40
N GLY A 225 -3.60 1.60 25.95
CA GLY A 225 -3.14 0.34 26.54
C GLY A 225 -4.12 -0.83 26.34
N ARG A 226 -5.01 -0.73 25.35
CA ARG A 226 -5.97 -1.80 25.04
C ARG A 226 -5.33 -2.87 24.16
N TRP A 227 -5.76 -4.11 24.40
CA TRP A 227 -5.22 -5.28 23.71
C TRP A 227 -5.87 -5.51 22.34
N ARG A 228 -6.99 -4.85 22.03
CA ARG A 228 -7.67 -4.89 20.74
C ARG A 228 -8.18 -3.51 20.33
N VAL A 229 -8.40 -3.35 19.03
CA VAL A 229 -9.14 -2.23 18.46
C VAL A 229 -10.64 -2.41 18.70
N GLU A 230 -11.30 -1.34 19.12
CA GLU A 230 -12.75 -1.26 19.33
C GLU A 230 -13.39 -0.34 18.29
N LEU A 231 -14.72 -0.40 18.15
CA LEU A 231 -15.46 0.46 17.23
C LEU A 231 -15.17 1.95 17.42
N LYS A 232 -14.96 2.40 18.66
CA LYS A 232 -14.63 3.81 18.95
C LYS A 232 -13.31 4.25 18.28
N ASP A 233 -12.32 3.36 18.23
CA ASP A 233 -11.02 3.64 17.61
C ASP A 233 -11.11 3.61 16.11
N PHE A 234 -11.83 2.64 15.57
CA PHE A 234 -12.08 2.56 14.14
C PHE A 234 -12.78 3.83 13.66
N ARG A 235 -13.84 4.27 14.34
CA ARG A 235 -14.57 5.51 14.01
C ARG A 235 -13.67 6.74 14.08
N ARG A 236 -12.81 6.82 15.10
CA ARG A 236 -11.87 7.93 15.25
C ARG A 236 -10.77 7.89 14.18
N GLY A 237 -10.20 6.71 13.93
CA GLY A 237 -9.20 6.47 12.90
C GLY A 237 -9.72 6.78 11.51
N ALA A 238 -10.92 6.33 11.17
CA ALA A 238 -11.61 6.63 9.92
C ALA A 238 -11.76 8.13 9.72
N ARG A 239 -12.30 8.84 10.72
CA ARG A 239 -12.44 10.29 10.69
C ARG A 239 -11.09 10.96 10.46
N ASP A 240 -10.13 10.74 11.34
CA ASP A 240 -8.89 11.51 11.31
C ASP A 240 -8.06 11.20 10.06
N ALA A 241 -8.14 9.98 9.52
CA ALA A 241 -7.50 9.58 8.27
C ALA A 241 -8.08 10.33 7.07
N LEU A 242 -9.41 10.40 6.92
CA LEU A 242 -10.04 11.12 5.82
C LEU A 242 -9.80 12.64 5.93
N TYR A 243 -9.96 13.20 7.12
CA TYR A 243 -9.73 14.62 7.37
C TYR A 243 -8.28 15.03 7.09
N GLY A 244 -7.31 14.18 7.46
CA GLY A 244 -5.89 14.41 7.21
C GLY A 244 -5.50 14.41 5.72
N ARG A 245 -6.42 14.04 4.82
CA ARG A 245 -6.24 14.00 3.36
C ARG A 245 -6.94 15.15 2.65
N ILE A 246 -7.65 16.01 3.37
CA ILE A 246 -8.25 17.22 2.82
C ILE A 246 -7.13 18.20 2.50
N ARG A 247 -7.03 18.58 1.22
CA ARG A 247 -6.22 19.74 0.82
C ARG A 247 -7.10 20.98 0.78
N ALA A 248 -6.50 22.15 0.97
CA ALA A 248 -7.20 23.43 0.88
C ALA A 248 -6.18 24.54 0.60
N ARG A 249 -6.55 25.49 -0.26
CA ARG A 249 -5.73 26.68 -0.55
C ARG A 249 -6.09 27.88 0.36
N GLY A 250 -7.19 27.79 1.11
CA GLY A 250 -7.64 28.80 2.08
C GLY A 250 -8.67 28.27 3.08
N GLY A 251 -8.99 29.05 4.11
CA GLY A 251 -9.87 28.64 5.23
C GLY A 251 -11.28 28.23 4.79
N ASP A 252 -11.93 29.04 3.95
CA ASP A 252 -13.30 28.74 3.48
C ASP A 252 -13.36 27.47 2.63
N SER A 253 -12.33 27.23 1.81
CA SER A 253 -12.21 25.98 1.03
C SER A 253 -12.04 24.76 1.93
N PHE A 254 -11.34 24.90 3.05
CA PHE A 254 -11.17 23.83 4.02
C PHE A 254 -12.50 23.48 4.68
N LEU A 255 -13.25 24.47 5.18
CA LEU A 255 -14.54 24.26 5.83
C LEU A 255 -15.55 23.55 4.93
N ARG A 256 -15.63 23.97 3.65
CA ARG A 256 -16.47 23.30 2.66
C ARG A 256 -16.06 21.84 2.42
N ASN A 257 -14.77 21.59 2.27
CA ASN A 257 -14.24 20.25 2.04
C ASN A 257 -14.43 19.35 3.27
N GLU A 258 -14.28 19.93 4.46
CA GLU A 258 -14.55 19.29 5.74
C GLU A 258 -16.02 18.87 5.86
N GLU A 259 -16.95 19.73 5.44
CA GLU A 259 -18.39 19.43 5.45
C GLU A 259 -18.74 18.27 4.53
N ILE A 260 -18.13 18.19 3.34
CA ILE A 260 -18.31 17.06 2.41
C ILE A 260 -17.87 15.75 3.06
N VAL A 261 -16.65 15.72 3.62
CA VAL A 261 -16.10 14.52 4.28
C VAL A 261 -16.90 14.15 5.53
N SER A 262 -17.35 15.14 6.30
CA SER A 262 -18.18 14.95 7.49
C SER A 262 -19.54 14.32 7.15
N THR A 263 -20.19 14.83 6.10
CA THR A 263 -21.47 14.32 5.61
C THR A 263 -21.32 12.88 5.12
N PHE A 264 -20.29 12.63 4.31
CA PHE A 264 -19.94 11.30 3.85
C PHE A 264 -19.78 10.30 5.01
N LEU A 265 -18.99 10.64 6.02
CA LEU A 265 -18.76 9.77 7.17
C LEU A 265 -20.04 9.53 7.97
N LYS A 266 -20.93 10.53 8.10
CA LYS A 266 -22.20 10.34 8.80
C LYS A 266 -23.11 9.34 8.08
N GLU A 267 -23.11 9.37 6.75
CA GLU A 267 -23.96 8.53 5.92
C GLU A 267 -23.40 7.12 5.74
N ASN A 268 -22.08 6.99 5.52
CA ASN A 268 -21.47 5.74 5.04
C ASN A 268 -20.77 4.93 6.13
N LEU A 269 -20.39 5.52 7.26
CA LEU A 269 -19.60 4.81 8.28
C LEU A 269 -20.37 3.65 8.89
N LYS A 270 -21.67 3.85 9.12
CA LYS A 270 -22.56 2.82 9.67
C LYS A 270 -22.70 1.66 8.69
N GLU A 271 -23.07 1.96 7.44
CA GLU A 271 -23.21 0.98 6.37
C GLU A 271 -21.92 0.18 6.14
N ALA A 272 -20.76 0.85 6.12
CA ALA A 272 -19.48 0.17 5.94
C ALA A 272 -19.17 -0.84 7.06
N ILE A 273 -19.55 -0.55 8.31
CA ILE A 273 -19.41 -1.49 9.43
C ILE A 273 -20.38 -2.65 9.27
N GLU A 274 -21.61 -2.38 8.86
CA GLU A 274 -22.62 -3.41 8.63
C GLU A 274 -22.19 -4.39 7.53
N GLU A 275 -21.67 -3.88 6.40
CA GLU A 275 -21.13 -4.71 5.31
C GLU A 275 -19.87 -5.47 5.75
N GLY A 276 -18.99 -4.85 6.53
CA GLY A 276 -17.82 -5.52 7.10
C GLY A 276 -18.19 -6.74 7.96
N TYR A 277 -19.23 -6.61 8.80
CA TYR A 277 -19.73 -7.73 9.60
C TYR A 277 -20.41 -8.79 8.73
N ARG A 278 -21.23 -8.35 7.76
CA ARG A 278 -21.91 -9.27 6.85
C ARG A 278 -20.90 -10.12 6.09
N THR A 279 -19.87 -9.51 5.52
CA THR A 279 -18.82 -10.23 4.79
C THR A 279 -18.06 -11.21 5.70
N TRP A 280 -17.72 -10.80 6.91
CA TRP A 280 -17.04 -11.67 7.88
C TRP A 280 -17.92 -12.86 8.32
N TRP A 281 -19.15 -12.62 8.78
CA TRP A 281 -20.03 -13.67 9.31
C TRP A 281 -20.59 -14.56 8.21
N CYS A 282 -21.04 -13.98 7.09
CA CYS A 282 -21.70 -14.73 6.04
C CYS A 282 -20.74 -15.56 5.20
N SER A 283 -19.48 -15.12 5.04
CA SER A 283 -18.43 -15.97 4.47
C SER A 283 -18.28 -17.27 5.27
N PHE A 284 -18.30 -17.20 6.61
CA PHE A 284 -18.28 -18.41 7.44
C PHE A 284 -19.58 -19.23 7.32
N HIS A 285 -20.74 -18.57 7.46
CA HIS A 285 -22.04 -19.23 7.47
C HIS A 285 -22.33 -19.98 6.15
N THR A 286 -22.12 -19.34 5.01
CA THR A 286 -22.46 -19.89 3.70
C THR A 286 -21.42 -20.92 3.24
N GLU A 287 -20.11 -20.65 3.38
CA GLU A 287 -19.07 -21.56 2.87
C GLU A 287 -18.79 -22.76 3.77
N ARG A 288 -18.98 -22.63 5.10
CA ARG A 288 -18.52 -23.64 6.07
C ARG A 288 -19.62 -24.34 6.85
N LEU A 289 -20.73 -23.64 7.14
CA LEU A 289 -21.88 -24.22 7.83
C LEU A 289 -22.98 -24.72 6.87
N GLY A 290 -22.96 -24.29 5.60
CA GLY A 290 -23.96 -24.71 4.61
C GLY A 290 -25.37 -24.23 4.95
N SER A 291 -25.51 -23.10 5.64
CA SER A 291 -26.77 -22.49 6.04
C SER A 291 -27.66 -23.32 6.98
N SER A 292 -27.07 -24.04 7.95
CA SER A 292 -27.82 -24.75 9.00
C SER A 292 -28.04 -23.87 10.25
N PRO A 293 -29.29 -23.48 10.57
CA PRO A 293 -29.58 -22.62 11.74
C PRO A 293 -29.20 -23.28 13.08
N ALA A 294 -29.24 -24.61 13.16
CA ALA A 294 -28.86 -25.34 14.37
C ALA A 294 -27.35 -25.23 14.65
N LEU A 295 -26.51 -25.45 13.63
CA LEU A 295 -25.06 -25.32 13.75
C LEU A 295 -24.62 -23.87 14.00
N GLU A 296 -25.35 -22.91 13.44
CA GLU A 296 -25.15 -21.48 13.72
C GLU A 296 -25.41 -21.16 15.21
N MET A 297 -26.49 -21.70 15.76
CA MET A 297 -26.85 -21.52 17.16
C MET A 297 -25.77 -22.08 18.09
N GLU A 298 -25.23 -23.26 17.78
CA GLU A 298 -24.10 -23.85 18.52
C GLU A 298 -22.88 -22.91 18.57
N VAL A 299 -22.47 -22.36 17.42
CA VAL A 299 -21.31 -21.44 17.37
C VAL A 299 -21.60 -20.14 18.14
N LYS A 300 -22.81 -19.59 18.03
CA LYS A 300 -23.22 -18.40 18.77
C LYS A 300 -23.25 -18.64 20.28
N GLU A 301 -23.74 -19.80 20.72
CA GLU A 301 -23.74 -20.18 22.14
C GLU A 301 -22.32 -20.38 22.67
N PHE A 302 -21.44 -20.99 21.88
CA PHE A 302 -20.02 -21.12 22.21
C PHE A 302 -19.36 -19.74 22.42
N LEU A 303 -19.56 -18.79 21.48
CA LEU A 303 -19.04 -17.43 21.61
C LEU A 303 -19.60 -16.71 22.86
N ARG A 304 -20.89 -16.86 23.14
CA ARG A 304 -21.50 -16.31 24.37
C ARG A 304 -20.94 -16.93 25.65
N SER A 305 -20.61 -18.22 25.63
CA SER A 305 -19.96 -18.88 26.76
C SER A 305 -18.54 -18.36 26.96
N ALA A 306 -17.78 -18.18 25.87
CA ALA A 306 -16.43 -17.66 25.90
C ALA A 306 -16.36 -16.24 26.51
N LEU A 307 -17.33 -15.36 26.18
CA LEU A 307 -17.45 -14.04 26.82
C LEU A 307 -17.63 -14.10 28.34
N LYS A 308 -18.31 -15.13 28.83
CA LYS A 308 -18.52 -15.36 30.27
C LYS A 308 -17.34 -16.04 30.96
N GLY A 309 -16.21 -16.23 30.25
CA GLY A 309 -15.03 -16.91 30.78
C GLY A 309 -15.25 -18.41 31.02
N LYS A 310 -16.27 -19.02 30.41
CA LYS A 310 -16.57 -20.45 30.52
C LYS A 310 -16.18 -21.16 29.23
N GLY A 311 -15.38 -22.22 29.35
CA GLY A 311 -15.11 -23.12 28.23
C GLY A 311 -16.41 -23.74 27.73
N GLY A 312 -16.76 -23.49 26.47
CA GLY A 312 -17.91 -24.10 25.80
C GLY A 312 -17.55 -25.47 25.22
N GLU A 313 -18.57 -26.28 24.97
CA GLU A 313 -18.41 -27.58 24.31
C GLU A 313 -17.89 -27.38 22.87
N ARG A 314 -16.81 -28.07 22.51
CA ARG A 314 -16.20 -28.00 21.17
C ARG A 314 -16.91 -28.95 20.22
N THR A 315 -18.08 -28.55 19.75
CA THR A 315 -18.80 -29.32 18.71
C THR A 315 -18.05 -29.27 17.37
N PRO A 316 -18.34 -30.18 16.42
CA PRO A 316 -17.74 -30.12 15.07
C PRO A 316 -18.01 -28.81 14.32
N ALA A 317 -19.09 -28.08 14.66
CA ALA A 317 -19.36 -26.75 14.12
C ALA A 317 -18.39 -25.70 14.70
N VAL A 318 -18.19 -25.74 16.02
CA VAL A 318 -17.22 -24.88 16.72
C VAL A 318 -15.81 -25.13 16.21
N GLU A 319 -15.39 -26.38 16.04
CA GLU A 319 -14.04 -26.68 15.55
C GLU A 319 -13.81 -26.16 14.12
N ARG A 320 -14.81 -26.27 13.24
CA ARG A 320 -14.78 -25.64 11.91
C ARG A 320 -14.68 -24.12 11.98
N PHE A 321 -15.37 -23.50 12.95
CA PHE A 321 -15.27 -22.06 13.20
C PHE A 321 -13.87 -21.65 13.69
N LEU A 322 -13.27 -22.39 14.62
CA LEU A 322 -11.92 -22.11 15.11
C LEU A 322 -10.87 -22.20 13.99
N GLN A 323 -10.99 -23.22 13.12
CA GLN A 323 -10.14 -23.34 11.93
C GLN A 323 -10.35 -22.19 10.95
N TYR A 324 -11.59 -21.72 10.79
CA TYR A 324 -11.89 -20.55 9.98
C TYR A 324 -11.22 -19.29 10.56
N LEU A 325 -11.39 -19.01 11.85
CA LEU A 325 -10.79 -17.86 12.54
C LEU A 325 -9.27 -17.83 12.36
N LYS A 326 -8.59 -18.96 12.55
CA LYS A 326 -7.12 -19.06 12.38
C LYS A 326 -6.66 -18.67 10.97
N ARG A 327 -7.52 -18.82 9.96
CA ARG A 327 -7.22 -18.49 8.57
C ARG A 327 -7.57 -17.06 8.21
N VAL A 328 -8.67 -16.52 8.76
CA VAL A 328 -9.22 -15.23 8.32
C VAL A 328 -8.86 -14.07 9.22
N GLU A 329 -8.66 -14.29 10.52
CA GLU A 329 -8.39 -13.18 11.42
C GLU A 329 -6.97 -12.65 11.20
N PRO A 330 -6.80 -11.36 10.89
CA PRO A 330 -5.49 -10.77 10.65
C PRO A 330 -4.54 -10.94 11.84
N SER A 331 -5.11 -10.97 13.05
CA SER A 331 -4.38 -11.10 14.32
C SER A 331 -4.12 -12.56 14.74
N ALA A 332 -4.58 -13.55 13.97
CA ALA A 332 -4.50 -14.96 14.34
C ALA A 332 -3.07 -15.47 14.56
N SER A 333 -2.08 -14.90 13.86
CA SER A 333 -0.67 -15.26 14.02
C SER A 333 -0.03 -14.70 15.29
N MET A 334 -0.64 -13.68 15.90
CA MET A 334 -0.11 -12.97 17.07
C MET A 334 -0.80 -13.38 18.39
N LEU A 335 -1.92 -14.09 18.29
CA LEU A 335 -2.75 -14.47 19.42
C LEU A 335 -2.72 -15.99 19.63
N ASP A 336 -2.81 -16.41 20.89
CA ASP A 336 -3.15 -17.79 21.21
C ASP A 336 -4.62 -18.09 20.89
N GLU A 337 -4.99 -19.36 20.93
CA GLU A 337 -6.34 -19.79 20.56
C GLU A 337 -7.41 -19.20 21.49
N GLU A 338 -7.11 -19.06 22.79
CA GLU A 338 -8.03 -18.48 23.77
C GLU A 338 -8.28 -16.99 23.51
N SER A 339 -7.23 -16.23 23.24
CA SER A 339 -7.33 -14.80 22.89
C SER A 339 -8.02 -14.59 21.55
N LEU A 340 -7.81 -15.49 20.58
CA LEU A 340 -8.48 -15.47 19.29
C LEU A 340 -9.99 -15.73 19.43
N ILE A 341 -10.38 -16.72 20.25
CA ILE A 341 -11.79 -16.99 20.56
C ILE A 341 -12.42 -15.79 21.26
N ARG A 342 -11.71 -15.23 22.25
CA ARG A 342 -12.16 -14.05 22.98
C ARG A 342 -12.34 -12.86 22.05
N LEU A 343 -11.40 -12.62 21.13
CA LEU A 343 -11.49 -11.56 20.12
C LEU A 343 -12.75 -11.74 19.27
N ALA A 344 -12.97 -12.94 18.75
CA ALA A 344 -14.15 -13.23 17.92
C ALA A 344 -15.46 -13.05 18.70
N ALA A 345 -15.47 -13.43 19.97
CA ALA A 345 -16.64 -13.32 20.84
C ALA A 345 -16.96 -11.86 21.20
N GLU A 346 -15.96 -11.08 21.62
CA GLU A 346 -16.10 -9.66 21.92
C GLU A 346 -16.52 -8.86 20.68
N THR A 347 -15.93 -9.17 19.52
CA THR A 347 -16.29 -8.54 18.24
C THR A 347 -17.74 -8.87 17.86
N SER A 348 -18.13 -10.14 18.01
CA SER A 348 -19.50 -10.60 17.69
C SER A 348 -20.54 -9.97 18.62
N GLU A 349 -20.24 -9.82 19.92
CA GLU A 349 -21.12 -9.12 20.85
C GLU A 349 -21.25 -7.65 20.50
N GLU A 350 -20.13 -6.98 20.23
CA GLU A 350 -20.09 -5.56 19.89
C GLU A 350 -20.94 -5.24 18.65
N VAL A 351 -20.87 -6.10 17.61
CA VAL A 351 -21.71 -5.94 16.42
C VAL A 351 -23.16 -6.36 16.65
N SER A 352 -23.43 -7.39 17.45
CA SER A 352 -24.82 -7.77 17.79
C SER A 352 -25.58 -6.68 18.55
N ARG A 353 -24.87 -5.83 19.30
CA ARG A 353 -25.41 -4.61 19.92
C ARG A 353 -25.58 -3.46 18.90
N GLY A 354 -24.86 -3.53 17.78
CA GLY A 354 -24.83 -2.55 16.69
C GLY A 354 -25.99 -2.68 15.72
N GLU A 355 -26.30 -3.89 15.23
CA GLU A 355 -27.48 -4.20 14.42
C GLU A 355 -27.55 -5.73 14.18
N ASN A 356 -28.75 -6.33 14.24
CA ASN A 356 -28.95 -7.71 13.76
C ASN A 356 -28.92 -7.69 12.23
N ILE A 357 -27.74 -7.82 11.64
CA ILE A 357 -27.57 -7.82 10.18
C ILE A 357 -27.71 -9.25 9.67
N PRO A 358 -28.78 -9.59 8.92
CA PRO A 358 -28.91 -10.90 8.32
C PRO A 358 -27.90 -11.08 7.18
N CYS A 359 -27.51 -12.33 6.92
CA CYS A 359 -26.86 -12.67 5.67
C CYS A 359 -27.86 -12.47 4.53
N LYS A 360 -27.53 -11.60 3.58
CA LYS A 360 -28.26 -11.53 2.32
C LYS A 360 -28.05 -12.87 1.60
N GLY A 361 -29.15 -13.52 1.24
CA GLY A 361 -29.17 -14.80 0.52
C GLY A 361 -28.70 -14.68 -0.92
#